data_AF-M3JD83-F1
#
_entry.id   AF-M3JD83-F1
#
_cell.length_a   1.000
_cell.length_b   1.000
_cell.length_c   1.000
_cell.angle_alpha   90.00
_cell.angle_beta   90.00
_cell.angle_gamma   90.00
#
_symmetry.space_group_name_H-M   'P 1'
#
loop_
_entity.id
_entity.type
_entity.pdbx_description
1 polymer ?
#
loop_
_entity_poly.entity_id
_entity_poly.type
_entity_poly.pdbx_seq_one_letter_code
_entity_poly.pdbx_strand_id
1 'polypeptide(L)'
;MCCMLGVGAVLAHYGFAFKVLNIIAGLYLLYLGAMLFFSKGQLSITKVTQLPSKKQMFLNGAVVCISNPKAWIFLSALLPTFLDANDPFSLPRILSITVMLVFIEFCSLSIYALGGAILKKFLQTHLRLLEIFTAVIICAIGVLMMLR
;
A
#
# COMPACT_ATOMS: atom_id res chain seq x y z
N MET A 1 -21.90 12.15 -13.37
CA MET A 1 -20.62 12.28 -14.10
C MET A 1 -19.47 12.78 -13.22
N CYS A 2 -19.66 13.70 -12.27
CA CYS A 2 -18.58 14.19 -11.39
C CYS A 2 -18.04 13.18 -10.36
N CYS A 3 -18.80 12.12 -10.03
CA CYS A 3 -18.39 11.10 -9.04
C CYS A 3 -17.29 10.13 -9.54
N MET A 4 -16.98 10.14 -10.84
CA MET A 4 -15.95 9.27 -11.45
C MET A 4 -14.55 9.92 -11.46
N LEU A 5 -14.47 11.20 -11.09
CA LEU A 5 -13.23 11.93 -10.92
C LEU A 5 -12.73 11.64 -9.50
N GLY A 6 -12.12 10.47 -9.30
CA GLY A 6 -11.53 10.07 -8.02
C GLY A 6 -10.59 11.13 -7.45
N VAL A 7 -10.20 11.00 -6.18
CA VAL A 7 -9.39 12.01 -5.47
C VAL A 7 -8.13 12.48 -6.23
N GLY A 8 -7.57 11.66 -7.13
CA GLY A 8 -6.50 12.09 -8.05
C GLY A 8 -6.89 13.21 -9.03
N ALA A 9 -8.14 13.24 -9.51
CA ALA A 9 -8.64 14.31 -10.39
C ALA A 9 -8.99 15.59 -9.62
N VAL A 10 -9.45 15.50 -8.37
CA VAL A 10 -9.62 16.66 -7.48
C VAL A 10 -8.27 17.26 -7.08
N LEU A 11 -7.27 16.42 -6.81
CA LEU A 11 -5.89 16.85 -6.57
C LEU A 11 -5.27 17.48 -7.83
N ALA A 12 -5.58 16.97 -9.03
CA ALA A 12 -5.14 17.59 -10.28
C ALA A 12 -5.72 18.99 -10.50
N HIS A 13 -6.86 19.32 -9.88
CA HIS A 13 -7.42 20.67 -9.88
C HIS A 13 -6.55 21.67 -9.08
N TYR A 14 -5.73 21.19 -8.14
CA TYR A 14 -4.69 21.95 -7.43
C TYR A 14 -3.31 21.59 -7.97
N GLY A 15 -3.06 21.91 -9.24
CA GLY A 15 -1.84 21.50 -9.96
C GLY A 15 -0.53 21.83 -9.24
N PHE A 16 -0.45 22.95 -8.51
CA PHE A 16 0.74 23.30 -7.73
C PHE A 16 0.93 22.39 -6.51
N ALA A 17 -0.12 22.17 -5.71
CA ALA A 17 -0.06 21.32 -4.51
C ALA A 17 0.23 19.85 -4.87
N PHE A 18 -0.37 19.36 -5.95
CA PHE A 18 -0.12 18.01 -6.45
C PHE A 18 1.33 17.83 -6.92
N LYS A 19 1.89 18.82 -7.61
CA LYS A 19 3.29 18.80 -8.06
C LYS A 19 4.27 18.81 -6.89
N VAL A 20 4.03 19.64 -5.87
CA VAL A 20 4.85 19.66 -4.65
C VAL A 20 4.79 18.31 -3.94
N LEU A 21 3.58 17.73 -3.80
CA LEU A 21 3.41 16.41 -3.18
C LEU A 21 4.14 15.31 -3.96
N ASN A 22 4.06 15.31 -5.30
CA ASN A 22 4.78 14.36 -6.15
C ASN A 22 6.30 14.47 -6.01
N ILE A 23 6.83 15.69 -5.91
CA ILE A 23 8.26 15.92 -5.68
C ILE A 23 8.69 15.37 -4.31
N ILE A 24 7.93 15.65 -3.25
CA ILE A 24 8.23 15.14 -1.90
C ILE A 24 8.16 13.61 -1.89
N ALA A 25 7.11 13.02 -2.46
CA ALA A 25 6.95 11.58 -2.55
C ALA A 25 8.08 10.93 -3.37
N GLY A 26 8.46 11.53 -4.50
CA GLY A 26 9.56 11.07 -5.34
C GLY A 26 10.91 11.11 -4.63
N LEU A 27 11.22 12.21 -3.93
CA LEU A 27 12.44 12.31 -3.10
C LEU A 27 12.46 11.26 -1.98
N TYR A 28 11.31 11.01 -1.36
CA TYR A 28 11.20 9.97 -0.34
C TYR A 28 11.43 8.56 -0.92
N LEU A 29 10.91 8.27 -2.10
CA LEU A 29 11.18 7.00 -2.80
C LEU A 29 12.66 6.87 -3.19
N LEU A 30 13.29 7.94 -3.67
CA LEU A 30 14.73 7.95 -3.95
C LEU A 30 15.56 7.68 -2.68
N TYR A 31 15.17 8.29 -1.55
CA TYR A 31 15.80 8.02 -0.26
C TYR A 31 15.68 6.54 0.13
N LEU A 32 14.48 5.96 0.03
CA LEU A 32 14.26 4.53 0.31
C LEU A 32 15.04 3.62 -0.65
N GLY A 33 15.06 3.94 -1.94
CA GLY A 33 15.81 3.18 -2.94
C GLY A 33 17.31 3.25 -2.70
N ALA A 34 17.85 4.41 -2.35
CA ALA A 34 19.25 4.55 -1.94
C ALA A 34 19.56 3.72 -0.69
N MET A 35 18.69 3.76 0.33
CA MET A 35 18.83 2.95 1.54
C MET A 35 18.89 1.45 1.21
N LEU A 36 18.02 0.95 0.32
CA LEU A 36 18.01 -0.44 -0.14
C LEU A 36 19.27 -0.78 -0.96
N PHE A 37 19.76 0.15 -1.78
CA PHE A 37 20.98 -0.05 -2.57
C PHE A 37 22.24 -0.16 -1.69
N PHE A 38 22.31 0.63 -0.61
CA PHE A 38 23.40 0.59 0.37
C PHE A 38 23.24 -0.48 1.46
N SER A 39 22.05 -1.09 1.57
CA SER A 39 21.82 -2.27 2.42
C SER A 39 22.70 -3.42 1.92
N LYS A 40 23.79 -3.75 2.61
CA LYS A 40 24.82 -4.73 2.16
C LYS A 40 24.34 -6.20 2.22
N GLY A 41 23.15 -6.54 1.69
CA GLY A 41 22.50 -7.81 2.05
C GLY A 41 22.13 -7.87 3.53
N GLN A 42 22.12 -6.69 4.15
CA GLN A 42 21.90 -6.44 5.56
C GLN A 42 20.56 -5.72 5.77
N LEU A 43 19.54 -6.02 4.93
CA LEU A 43 18.27 -6.46 5.51
C LEU A 43 18.57 -7.75 6.27
N SER A 44 19.42 -7.60 7.30
CA SER A 44 19.55 -8.46 8.41
C SER A 44 18.09 -8.67 8.75
N ILE A 45 17.68 -9.91 8.64
CA ILE A 45 16.88 -10.51 9.68
C ILE A 45 17.54 -9.99 10.95
N THR A 46 17.14 -8.79 11.41
CA THR A 46 17.36 -8.36 12.77
C THR A 46 16.98 -9.60 13.48
N LYS A 47 17.93 -10.24 14.17
CA LYS A 47 17.58 -11.35 15.05
C LYS A 47 16.56 -10.71 15.96
N VAL A 48 15.28 -10.86 15.62
CA VAL A 48 14.15 -10.34 16.35
C VAL A 48 14.23 -11.22 17.57
N THR A 49 15.02 -10.76 18.54
CA THR A 49 15.44 -11.50 19.73
C THR A 49 14.20 -11.91 20.51
N GLN A 50 13.08 -11.21 20.28
CA GLN A 50 11.75 -11.58 20.70
C GLN A 50 10.76 -11.35 19.57
N LEU A 51 10.16 -12.41 19.03
CA LEU A 51 9.02 -12.28 18.13
C LEU A 51 7.94 -11.48 18.86
N PRO A 52 7.36 -10.43 18.23
CA PRO A 52 6.26 -9.71 18.84
C PRO A 52 5.13 -10.67 19.20
N SER A 53 4.49 -10.42 20.34
CA SER A 53 3.34 -11.23 20.76
C SER A 53 2.24 -11.21 19.69
N LYS A 54 1.41 -12.27 19.63
CA LYS A 54 0.28 -12.33 18.68
C LYS A 54 -0.60 -11.07 18.75
N LYS A 55 -0.78 -10.52 19.95
CA LYS A 55 -1.51 -9.28 20.20
C LYS A 55 -0.82 -8.06 19.59
N GLN A 56 0.50 -7.93 19.74
CA GLN A 56 1.25 -6.83 19.10
C GLN A 56 1.26 -6.95 17.58
N MET A 57 1.37 -8.16 17.03
CA MET A 57 1.27 -8.36 15.57
C MET A 57 -0.10 -7.94 15.03
N PHE A 58 -1.18 -8.31 15.73
CA PHE A 58 -2.53 -7.89 15.38
C PHE A 58 -2.71 -6.37 15.47
N LEU A 59 -2.24 -5.75 16.56
CA LEU A 59 -2.34 -4.29 16.74
C LEU A 59 -1.53 -3.53 15.69
N ASN A 60 -0.31 -3.97 15.38
CA ASN A 60 0.50 -3.34 14.34
C ASN A 60 -0.18 -3.47 12.97
N GLY A 61 -0.73 -4.64 12.65
CA GLY A 61 -1.53 -4.84 11.43
C GLY A 61 -2.76 -3.93 11.38
N ALA A 62 -3.51 -3.85 12.47
CA ALA A 62 -4.69 -2.99 12.57
C ALA A 62 -4.31 -1.50 12.41
N VAL A 63 -3.25 -1.04 13.07
CA VAL A 63 -2.77 0.34 12.95
C VAL A 63 -2.34 0.64 11.53
N VAL A 64 -1.60 -0.26 10.86
CA VAL A 64 -1.19 -0.07 9.47
C VAL A 64 -2.40 -0.01 8.53
N CYS A 65 -3.38 -0.89 8.70
CA CYS A 65 -4.60 -0.89 7.88
C CYS A 65 -5.44 0.39 8.10
N ILE A 66 -5.64 0.80 9.36
CA ILE A 66 -6.41 2.01 9.70
C ILE A 66 -5.67 3.27 9.24
N SER A 67 -4.35 3.31 9.37
CA SER A 67 -3.53 4.46 9.00
C SER A 67 -3.29 4.57 7.49
N ASN A 68 -3.89 3.71 6.67
CA ASN A 68 -3.74 3.76 5.22
C ASN A 68 -4.71 4.79 4.61
N PRO A 69 -4.28 6.05 4.38
CA PRO A 69 -5.18 7.10 3.86
C PRO A 69 -5.73 6.75 2.47
N LYS A 70 -5.02 5.91 1.71
CA LYS A 70 -5.45 5.46 0.39
C LYS A 70 -6.76 4.66 0.46
N ALA A 71 -6.94 3.85 1.50
CA ALA A 71 -8.16 3.06 1.68
C ALA A 71 -9.36 3.97 1.97
N TRP A 72 -9.21 4.97 2.85
CA TRP A 72 -10.25 5.96 3.15
C TRP A 72 -10.63 6.80 1.94
N ILE A 73 -9.64 7.26 1.19
CA ILE A 73 -9.82 8.00 -0.06
C ILE A 73 -10.56 7.14 -1.10
N PHE A 74 -10.17 5.88 -1.25
CA PHE A 74 -10.80 4.97 -2.20
C PHE A 74 -12.26 4.67 -1.82
N LEU A 75 -12.51 4.33 -0.56
CA LEU A 75 -13.86 4.04 -0.07
C LEU A 75 -14.76 5.28 -0.15
N SER A 76 -14.27 6.46 0.24
CA SER A 76 -15.07 7.70 0.14
C SER A 76 -15.41 8.09 -1.29
N ALA A 77 -14.54 7.81 -2.26
CA ALA A 77 -14.81 8.06 -3.67
C ALA A 77 -15.75 7.00 -4.29
N LEU A 78 -15.57 5.72 -3.92
CA LEU A 78 -16.23 4.61 -4.60
C LEU A 78 -17.54 4.19 -3.94
N LEU A 79 -17.63 4.19 -2.61
CA LEU A 79 -18.80 3.72 -1.88
C LEU A 79 -20.09 4.50 -2.24
N PRO A 80 -20.09 5.85 -2.37
CA PRO A 80 -21.29 6.59 -2.76
C PRO A 80 -21.80 6.23 -4.15
N THR A 81 -20.94 5.73 -5.05
CA THR A 81 -21.35 5.34 -6.41
C THR A 81 -22.17 4.06 -6.45
N PHE A 82 -22.10 3.26 -5.38
CA PHE A 82 -22.84 2.00 -5.26
C PHE A 82 -24.10 2.11 -4.40
N LEU A 83 -24.33 3.28 -3.78
CA LEU A 83 -25.43 3.51 -2.85
C LEU A 83 -26.37 4.57 -3.41
N ASP A 84 -27.63 4.20 -3.58
CA ASP A 84 -28.70 5.17 -3.81
C ASP A 84 -29.32 5.54 -2.46
N ALA A 85 -29.40 6.85 -2.18
CA ALA A 85 -29.87 7.36 -0.89
C ALA A 85 -31.35 7.02 -0.62
N ASN A 86 -32.11 6.68 -1.67
CA ASN A 86 -33.52 6.33 -1.58
C ASN A 86 -33.78 4.81 -1.61
N ASP A 87 -32.75 3.96 -1.63
CA ASP A 87 -32.91 2.50 -1.69
C ASP A 87 -33.10 1.88 -0.28
N PRO A 88 -34.26 1.23 0.00
CA PRO A 88 -34.48 0.51 1.24
C PRO A 88 -33.51 -0.66 1.46
N PHE A 89 -32.81 -1.13 0.42
CA PHE A 89 -31.80 -2.20 0.49
C PHE A 89 -30.35 -1.70 0.54
N SER A 90 -30.15 -0.42 0.87
CA SER A 90 -28.82 0.18 1.03
C SER A 90 -27.96 -0.52 2.09
N LEU A 91 -28.52 -0.86 3.27
CA LEU A 91 -27.76 -1.48 4.37
C LEU A 91 -27.23 -2.91 4.03
N PRO A 92 -28.06 -3.85 3.52
CA PRO A 92 -27.56 -5.15 3.06
C PRO A 92 -26.51 -5.06 1.94
N ARG A 93 -26.63 -4.08 1.05
CA ARG A 93 -25.68 -3.85 -0.05
C ARG A 93 -24.32 -3.35 0.47
N ILE A 94 -24.31 -2.45 1.45
CA ILE A 94 -23.07 -2.01 2.10
C ILE A 94 -22.37 -3.21 2.76
N LEU A 95 -23.13 -4.05 3.46
CA LEU A 95 -22.61 -5.25 4.10
C LEU A 95 -22.00 -6.22 3.08
N SER A 96 -22.67 -6.48 1.96
CA SER A 96 -22.16 -7.40 0.93
C SER A 96 -20.88 -6.89 0.26
N ILE A 97 -20.82 -5.59 -0.08
CA ILE A 97 -19.61 -4.96 -0.63
C ILE A 97 -18.46 -5.04 0.39
N THR A 98 -18.75 -4.75 1.66
CA THR A 98 -17.74 -4.81 2.73
C THR A 98 -17.20 -6.23 2.89
N VAL A 99 -18.07 -7.24 2.92
CA VAL A 99 -17.65 -8.65 3.01
C VAL A 99 -16.80 -9.06 1.82
N MET A 100 -17.18 -8.68 0.60
CA MET A 100 -16.37 -8.97 -0.59
C MET A 100 -14.99 -8.32 -0.53
N LEU A 101 -14.91 -7.04 -0.14
CA LEU A 101 -13.63 -6.34 -0.01
C LEU A 101 -12.73 -6.98 1.05
N VAL A 102 -13.28 -7.28 2.22
CA VAL A 102 -12.53 -7.96 3.29
C VAL A 102 -12.05 -9.34 2.85
N PHE A 103 -12.89 -10.09 2.13
CA PHE A 103 -12.53 -11.41 1.63
C PHE A 103 -11.38 -11.34 0.61
N ILE A 104 -11.47 -10.42 -0.36
CA ILE A 104 -10.41 -10.23 -1.36
C ILE A 104 -9.09 -9.82 -0.69
N GLU A 105 -9.11 -8.82 0.20
CA GLU A 105 -7.93 -8.40 0.96
C GLU A 105 -7.34 -9.56 1.78
N PHE A 106 -8.19 -10.34 2.46
CA PHE A 106 -7.74 -11.51 3.21
C PHE A 106 -7.08 -12.55 2.30
N CYS A 107 -7.66 -12.86 1.14
CA CYS A 107 -7.08 -13.77 0.17
C CYS A 107 -5.74 -13.24 -0.37
N SER A 108 -5.68 -11.97 -0.77
CA SER A 108 -4.46 -11.34 -1.27
C SER A 108 -3.35 -11.36 -0.23
N LEU A 109 -3.61 -10.92 1.00
CA LEU A 109 -2.64 -10.93 2.09
C LEU A 109 -2.21 -12.35 2.47
N SER A 110 -3.13 -13.32 2.45
CA SER A 110 -2.81 -14.73 2.70
C SER A 110 -1.89 -15.30 1.63
N ILE A 111 -2.16 -15.01 0.35
CA ILE A 111 -1.31 -15.40 -0.78
C ILE A 111 0.08 -14.76 -0.63
N TYR A 112 0.17 -13.48 -0.28
CA TYR A 112 1.45 -12.82 -0.04
C TYR A 112 2.21 -13.42 1.14
N ALA A 113 1.53 -13.72 2.25
CA ALA A 113 2.14 -14.31 3.43
C ALA A 113 2.65 -15.74 3.17
N LEU A 114 1.83 -16.59 2.54
CA LEU A 114 2.19 -17.96 2.17
C LEU A 114 3.27 -17.99 1.10
N GLY A 115 3.12 -17.18 0.05
CA GLY A 115 4.11 -17.03 -1.01
C GLY A 115 5.46 -16.58 -0.45
N GLY A 116 5.48 -15.58 0.42
CA GLY A 116 6.68 -15.13 1.13
C GLY A 116 7.29 -16.21 2.02
N ALA A 117 6.49 -17.04 2.68
CA ALA A 117 6.97 -18.16 3.50
C ALA A 117 7.64 -19.26 2.66
N ILE A 118 7.05 -19.61 1.51
CA ILE A 118 7.59 -20.61 0.58
C ILE A 118 8.88 -20.09 -0.06
N LEU A 119 8.87 -18.85 -0.54
CA LEU A 119 10.01 -18.22 -1.20
C LEU A 119 11.09 -17.78 -0.22
N LYS A 120 10.85 -17.80 1.10
CA LYS A 120 11.78 -17.32 2.13
C LYS A 120 13.20 -17.87 1.95
N LYS A 121 13.36 -19.19 1.74
CA LYS A 121 14.69 -19.80 1.56
C LYS A 121 15.37 -19.32 0.28
N PHE A 122 14.63 -19.16 -0.81
CA PHE A 122 15.15 -18.67 -2.09
C PHE A 122 15.55 -17.19 -2.01
N LEU A 123 14.68 -16.37 -1.40
CA LEU A 123 14.93 -14.95 -1.15
C LEU A 123 16.15 -14.74 -0.26
N GLN A 124 16.33 -15.57 0.78
CA GLN A 124 17.50 -15.52 1.67
C GLN A 124 18.82 -15.76 0.93
N THR A 125 18.83 -16.63 -0.08
CA THR A 125 20.03 -16.92 -0.89
C THR A 125 20.36 -15.76 -1.85
N HIS A 126 19.36 -15.05 -2.36
CA HIS A 126 19.51 -14.00 -3.37
C HIS A 126 19.12 -12.59 -2.87
N LEU A 127 19.21 -12.33 -1.55
CA LEU A 127 18.76 -11.06 -0.93
C LEU A 127 19.32 -9.84 -1.63
N ARG A 128 20.62 -9.85 -1.99
CA ARG A 128 21.27 -8.70 -2.63
C ARG A 128 20.68 -8.38 -4.01
N LEU A 129 20.32 -9.40 -4.79
CA LEU A 129 19.68 -9.20 -6.09
C LEU A 129 18.27 -8.62 -5.92
N LEU A 130 17.52 -9.11 -4.92
CA LEU A 130 16.19 -8.61 -4.61
C LEU A 130 16.22 -7.16 -4.11
N GLU A 131 17.17 -6.82 -3.23
CA GLU A 131 17.37 -5.46 -2.72
C GLU A 131 17.68 -4.49 -3.86
N ILE A 132 18.60 -4.85 -4.77
CA ILE A 132 18.95 -4.02 -5.93
C ILE A 132 17.76 -3.88 -6.88
N PHE A 133 17.07 -4.98 -7.21
CA PHE A 133 15.92 -4.94 -8.11
C PHE A 133 14.80 -4.06 -7.54
N THR A 134 14.52 -4.19 -6.24
CA THR A 134 13.51 -3.39 -5.53
C THR A 134 13.94 -1.92 -5.47
N ALA A 135 15.21 -1.64 -5.19
CA ALA A 135 15.76 -0.28 -5.21
C ALA A 135 15.61 0.38 -6.58
N VAL A 136 15.92 -0.34 -7.66
CA VAL A 136 15.79 0.18 -9.04
C VAL A 136 14.34 0.50 -9.37
N ILE A 137 13.40 -0.38 -9.04
CA ILE A 137 11.96 -0.14 -9.27
C ILE A 137 11.49 1.08 -8.49
N ILE A 138 11.81 1.16 -7.19
CA ILE A 138 11.39 2.27 -6.33
C ILE A 138 11.98 3.60 -6.82
N CYS A 139 13.27 3.63 -7.17
CA CYS A 139 13.90 4.82 -7.73
C CYS A 139 13.28 5.22 -9.07
N ALA A 140 13.01 4.27 -9.96
CA ALA A 140 12.37 4.54 -11.25
C ALA A 140 10.96 5.15 -11.08
N ILE A 141 10.17 4.60 -10.15
CA ILE A 141 8.86 5.15 -9.78
C ILE A 141 9.02 6.55 -9.19
N GLY A 142 10.00 6.76 -8.30
CA GLY A 142 10.28 8.07 -7.70
C GLY A 142 10.61 9.14 -8.74
N VAL A 143 11.51 8.85 -9.68
CA VAL A 143 11.83 9.76 -10.79
C VAL A 143 10.61 10.03 -11.66
N LEU A 144 9.86 8.99 -12.02
CA LEU A 144 8.66 9.13 -12.86
C LEU A 144 7.55 9.93 -12.17
N MET A 145 7.42 9.83 -10.85
CA MET A 145 6.51 10.69 -10.07
C MET A 145 6.95 12.16 -10.08
N MET A 146 8.25 12.46 -10.02
CA MET A 146 8.74 13.84 -10.07
C MET A 146 8.57 14.50 -11.44
N LEU A 147 8.52 13.70 -12.50
CA LEU A 147 8.34 14.16 -13.89
C LEU A 147 6.87 14.38 -14.30
N ARG A 148 5.91 13.95 -13.47
CA ARG A 148 4.45 14.10 -13.68
C ARG A 148 3.87 15.24 -12.86
#